data_AF-A0A9E5RC57-F1
#
_entry.id   AF-A0A9E5RC57-F1
#
_cell.length_a   1.000
_cell.length_b   1.000
_cell.length_c   1.000
_cell.angle_alpha   90.00
_cell.angle_beta   90.00
_cell.angle_gamma   90.00
#
_symmetry.space_group_name_H-M   'P 1'
#
loop_
_entity.id
_entity.type
_entity.pdbx_description
1 polymer ?
#
loop_
_entity_poly.entity_id
_entity_poly.type
_entity_poly.pdbx_seq_one_letter_code
_entity_poly.pdbx_strand_id
1 'polypeptide(L)'
;RAMNPPSGFPMDMAGFPGKVWVVSHKPMAVAAGLGKMGIHRNVIHPKFGSFVLLGTVLIDTEVSAYSAPIDYNPCLECRLCVVACPVGAIAADGHFDFSACYTHNYREFMGGFGDWAGEVAESRSFKNYRQKVSPSESASMWQSLSFGANYKAAYCMAVCPAGEDVIGPFLRNRVGFVQEVVKPLQDKDETIYVVPGSDAETHVAQRFPHKQVKQVRNTLVPPRTVEGFLQGMPLLFQRNQAEGLDAVYHFTFTGAESHQATITIRDKQLNIQTGLVGKPNLQITADSNTWLSFLAKEENLVWALLRRQIRLRGNWRSLLAFSKCFPS
;
A
#
# COMPACT_ATOMS: atom_id res chain seq x y z
N ARG A 1 -17.67 -5.67 30.64
CA ARG A 1 -17.75 -4.31 30.01
C ARG A 1 -17.90 -4.48 28.50
N ALA A 2 -18.38 -3.49 27.74
CA ALA A 2 -18.44 -3.57 26.27
C ALA A 2 -18.05 -2.23 25.63
N MET A 3 -17.36 -2.27 24.49
CA MET A 3 -17.03 -1.08 23.70
C MET A 3 -16.98 -1.37 22.19
N ASN A 4 -17.31 -0.38 21.39
CA ASN A 4 -17.13 -0.41 19.95
C ASN A 4 -15.80 0.29 19.60
N PRO A 5 -14.83 -0.38 18.96
CA PRO A 5 -13.66 0.29 18.40
C PRO A 5 -14.07 1.06 17.14
N PRO A 6 -13.39 2.20 16.84
CA PRO A 6 -13.72 3.04 15.70
C PRO A 6 -13.58 2.25 14.38
N SER A 7 -14.55 2.42 13.48
CA SER A 7 -14.55 1.81 12.14
C SER A 7 -13.55 2.45 11.18
N GLY A 8 -13.16 3.70 11.44
CA GLY A 8 -12.19 4.47 10.68
C GLY A 8 -10.84 4.59 11.38
N PHE A 9 -9.94 5.39 10.81
CA PHE A 9 -8.70 5.77 11.48
C PHE A 9 -9.02 6.55 12.76
N PRO A 10 -8.36 6.25 13.89
CA PRO A 10 -8.59 6.96 15.14
C PRO A 10 -8.12 8.41 15.04
N MET A 11 -8.70 9.28 15.85
CA MET A 11 -8.25 10.68 15.97
C MET A 11 -6.94 10.81 16.74
N ASP A 12 -6.66 9.87 17.66
CA ASP A 12 -5.34 9.77 18.27
C ASP A 12 -4.35 9.20 17.27
N MET A 13 -3.45 10.08 16.82
CA MET A 13 -2.46 9.81 15.80
C MET A 13 -1.03 9.78 16.36
N ALA A 14 -0.85 9.76 17.69
CA ALA A 14 0.47 9.77 18.31
C ALA A 14 1.35 8.57 17.89
N GLY A 15 0.73 7.43 17.59
CA GLY A 15 1.41 6.22 17.10
C GLY A 15 1.73 6.22 15.60
N PHE A 16 1.33 7.23 14.83
CA PHE A 16 1.56 7.30 13.38
C PHE A 16 3.02 7.64 13.07
N PRO A 17 3.68 6.99 12.08
CA PRO A 17 3.13 6.10 11.05
C PRO A 17 3.02 4.61 11.43
N GLY A 18 3.29 4.26 12.68
CA GLY A 18 3.10 2.90 13.20
C GLY A 18 1.63 2.50 13.36
N LYS A 19 1.38 1.46 14.17
CA LYS A 19 0.03 0.96 14.41
C LYS A 19 -0.79 1.95 15.23
N VAL A 20 -1.67 2.69 14.57
CA VAL A 20 -2.61 3.63 15.23
C VAL A 20 -3.93 2.98 15.64
N TRP A 21 -4.37 1.92 14.95
CA TRP A 21 -5.66 1.26 15.22
C TRP A 21 -5.54 0.18 16.30
N VAL A 22 -6.59 0.03 17.12
CA VAL A 22 -6.65 -0.98 18.18
C VAL A 22 -7.02 -2.35 17.60
N VAL A 23 -8.06 -2.39 16.77
CA VAL A 23 -8.65 -3.61 16.20
C VAL A 23 -8.66 -3.52 14.68
N SER A 24 -8.32 -4.61 14.00
CA SER A 24 -8.51 -4.73 12.55
C SER A 24 -9.79 -5.51 12.27
N HIS A 25 -10.82 -4.83 11.76
CA HIS A 25 -12.14 -5.43 11.57
C HIS A 25 -12.15 -6.60 10.57
N LYS A 26 -11.33 -6.55 9.51
CA LYS A 26 -11.29 -7.60 8.49
C LYS A 26 -10.78 -8.95 9.05
N PRO A 27 -9.62 -9.04 9.72
CA PRO A 27 -9.21 -10.25 10.43
C PRO A 27 -10.21 -10.73 11.46
N MET A 28 -10.84 -9.83 12.23
CA MET A 28 -11.87 -10.21 13.21
C MET A 28 -13.09 -10.84 12.56
N ALA A 29 -13.55 -10.30 11.43
CA ALA A 29 -14.66 -10.90 10.68
C ALA A 29 -14.33 -12.30 10.15
N VAL A 30 -13.09 -12.53 9.69
CA VAL A 30 -12.64 -13.87 9.28
C VAL A 30 -12.59 -14.83 10.47
N ALA A 31 -12.02 -14.40 11.60
CA ALA A 31 -11.94 -15.21 12.81
C ALA A 31 -13.33 -15.59 13.35
N ALA A 32 -14.29 -14.67 13.25
CA ALA A 32 -15.68 -14.87 13.67
C ALA A 32 -16.53 -15.70 12.68
N GLY A 33 -15.96 -16.17 11.57
CA GLY A 33 -16.69 -16.98 10.59
C GLY A 33 -17.62 -16.18 9.67
N LEU A 34 -17.43 -14.87 9.54
CA LEU A 34 -18.26 -14.03 8.67
C LEU A 34 -17.84 -14.08 7.19
N GLY A 35 -16.68 -14.65 6.88
CA GLY A 35 -16.18 -14.74 5.50
C GLY A 35 -14.70 -15.09 5.41
N LYS A 36 -14.14 -15.00 4.20
CA LYS A 36 -12.70 -15.10 3.93
C LYS A 36 -12.18 -13.85 3.24
N MET A 37 -10.88 -13.61 3.37
CA MET A 37 -10.21 -12.55 2.64
C MET A 37 -10.10 -12.92 1.15
N GLY A 38 -10.68 -12.12 0.26
CA GLY A 38 -10.47 -12.23 -1.18
C GLY A 38 -9.08 -11.74 -1.60
N ILE A 39 -8.66 -12.05 -2.84
CA ILE A 39 -7.37 -11.58 -3.38
C ILE A 39 -7.29 -10.04 -3.46
N HIS A 40 -8.43 -9.35 -3.54
CA HIS A 40 -8.54 -7.89 -3.45
C HIS A 40 -8.50 -7.35 -2.01
N ARG A 41 -8.15 -8.17 -1.00
CA ARG A 41 -8.00 -7.78 0.41
C ARG A 41 -9.27 -7.22 1.09
N ASN A 42 -10.46 -7.55 0.59
CA ASN A 42 -11.71 -7.35 1.34
C ASN A 42 -12.27 -8.70 1.77
N VAL A 43 -12.99 -8.70 2.91
CA VAL A 43 -13.71 -9.89 3.37
C VAL A 43 -14.88 -10.13 2.42
N ILE A 44 -15.02 -11.36 1.96
CA ILE A 44 -16.15 -11.81 1.15
C ILE A 44 -17.03 -12.65 2.06
N HIS A 45 -18.22 -12.15 2.36
CA HIS A 45 -19.27 -12.85 3.08
C HIS A 45 -20.01 -13.80 2.12
N PRO A 46 -20.39 -15.03 2.54
CA PRO A 46 -21.11 -15.98 1.69
C PRO A 46 -22.36 -15.42 1.01
N LYS A 47 -23.21 -14.76 1.80
CA LYS A 47 -24.45 -14.12 1.34
C LYS A 47 -24.23 -12.78 0.64
N PHE A 48 -23.56 -11.84 1.31
CA PHE A 48 -23.48 -10.45 0.85
C PHE A 48 -22.25 -10.10 0.00
N GLY A 49 -21.37 -11.07 -0.28
CA GLY A 49 -20.15 -10.81 -1.02
C GLY A 49 -19.19 -9.87 -0.29
N SER A 50 -18.48 -9.03 -1.05
CA SER A 50 -17.64 -7.96 -0.48
C SER A 50 -18.41 -6.69 -0.13
N PHE A 51 -19.74 -6.67 -0.25
CA PHE A 51 -20.59 -5.50 -0.04
C PHE A 51 -21.06 -5.42 1.42
N VAL A 52 -20.10 -5.45 2.35
CA VAL A 52 -20.37 -5.45 3.79
C VAL A 52 -19.63 -4.32 4.50
N LEU A 53 -20.30 -3.74 5.50
CA LEU A 53 -19.67 -2.87 6.49
C LEU A 53 -19.37 -3.70 7.73
N LEU A 54 -18.11 -3.67 8.18
CA LEU A 54 -17.67 -4.43 9.34
C LEU A 54 -17.64 -3.54 10.57
N GLY A 55 -18.24 -4.03 11.64
CA GLY A 55 -18.12 -3.48 12.99
C GLY A 55 -17.61 -4.55 13.94
N THR A 56 -17.02 -4.12 15.06
CA THR A 56 -16.63 -5.04 16.13
C THR A 56 -17.18 -4.51 17.46
N VAL A 57 -17.49 -5.41 18.38
CA VAL A 57 -17.78 -5.07 19.77
C VAL A 57 -16.80 -5.86 20.61
N LEU A 58 -15.96 -5.16 21.35
CA LEU A 58 -15.08 -5.75 22.35
C LEU A 58 -15.87 -5.91 23.64
N ILE A 59 -15.84 -7.11 24.20
CA ILE A 59 -16.49 -7.43 25.46
C ILE A 59 -15.47 -7.98 26.43
N ASP A 60 -15.63 -7.60 27.69
CA ASP A 60 -14.91 -8.12 28.85
C ASP A 60 -15.92 -8.94 29.65
N THR A 61 -16.39 -10.02 29.02
CA THR A 61 -17.33 -11.00 29.57
C THR A 61 -17.19 -12.29 28.75
N GLU A 62 -17.40 -13.44 29.40
CA GLU A 62 -17.40 -14.74 28.74
C GLU A 62 -18.64 -14.89 27.84
N VAL A 63 -18.44 -15.50 26.66
CA VAL A 63 -19.54 -15.86 25.76
C VAL A 63 -19.85 -17.34 25.89
N SER A 64 -21.12 -17.71 25.74
CA SER A 64 -21.57 -19.10 25.84
C SER A 64 -21.04 -20.01 24.72
N ALA A 65 -20.68 -19.43 23.57
CA ALA A 65 -20.11 -20.15 22.44
C ALA A 65 -19.25 -19.22 21.58
N TYR A 66 -18.23 -19.80 20.92
CA TYR A 66 -17.39 -19.12 19.95
C TYR A 66 -17.66 -19.68 18.55
N SER A 67 -17.73 -18.79 17.56
CA SER A 67 -17.70 -19.19 16.15
C SER A 67 -16.28 -19.61 15.72
N ALA A 68 -16.19 -20.25 14.56
CA ALA A 68 -14.92 -20.59 13.91
C ALA A 68 -14.87 -19.96 12.51
N PRO A 69 -13.67 -19.74 11.93
CA PRO A 69 -13.55 -19.37 10.53
C PRO A 69 -14.27 -20.39 9.64
N ILE A 70 -14.93 -19.91 8.58
CA ILE A 70 -15.53 -20.80 7.58
C ILE A 70 -14.45 -21.68 6.92
N ASP A 71 -14.84 -22.87 6.48
CA ASP A 71 -13.97 -23.89 5.92
C ASP A 71 -13.81 -23.82 4.39
N TYR A 72 -14.55 -22.92 3.72
CA TYR A 72 -14.47 -22.70 2.27
C TYR A 72 -14.13 -21.23 1.92
N ASN A 73 -13.76 -20.99 0.66
CA ASN A 73 -13.47 -19.65 0.13
C ASN A 73 -14.64 -19.14 -0.74
N PRO A 74 -15.34 -18.05 -0.36
CA PRO A 74 -16.40 -17.46 -1.17
C PRO A 74 -15.91 -16.75 -2.45
N CYS A 75 -14.60 -16.57 -2.62
CA CYS A 75 -14.02 -16.02 -3.84
C CYS A 75 -14.20 -17.00 -5.02
N LEU A 76 -14.68 -16.51 -6.16
CA LEU A 76 -14.87 -17.32 -7.37
C LEU A 76 -13.63 -17.45 -8.26
N GLU A 77 -12.49 -16.91 -7.82
CA GLU A 77 -11.22 -16.89 -8.57
C GLU A 77 -11.33 -16.31 -9.99
N CYS A 78 -12.36 -15.49 -10.25
CA CYS A 78 -12.67 -14.93 -11.56
C CYS A 78 -11.66 -13.89 -12.07
N ARG A 79 -10.77 -13.40 -11.20
CA ARG A 79 -9.75 -12.37 -11.46
C ARG A 79 -10.29 -11.04 -12.02
N LEU A 80 -11.60 -10.78 -11.91
CA LEU A 80 -12.18 -9.50 -12.35
C LEU A 80 -11.56 -8.31 -11.61
N CYS A 81 -11.28 -8.45 -10.31
CA CYS A 81 -10.60 -7.43 -9.53
C CYS A 81 -9.15 -7.17 -9.97
N VAL A 82 -8.46 -8.16 -10.56
CA VAL A 82 -7.11 -8.01 -11.12
C VAL A 82 -7.18 -7.18 -12.40
N VAL A 83 -8.05 -7.56 -13.34
CA VAL A 83 -8.15 -6.88 -14.64
C VAL A 83 -8.77 -5.49 -14.54
N ALA A 84 -9.59 -5.24 -13.52
CA ALA A 84 -10.20 -3.93 -13.29
C ALA A 84 -9.29 -2.97 -12.52
N CYS A 85 -8.27 -3.45 -11.79
CA CYS A 85 -7.45 -2.58 -10.95
C CYS A 85 -6.64 -1.60 -11.84
N PRO A 86 -6.87 -0.27 -11.72
CA PRO A 86 -6.26 0.68 -12.66
C PRO A 86 -4.75 0.80 -12.48
N VAL A 87 -4.24 0.52 -11.27
CA VAL A 87 -2.81 0.60 -10.91
C VAL A 87 -2.12 -0.76 -10.82
N GLY A 88 -2.82 -1.85 -11.16
CA GLY A 88 -2.23 -3.19 -11.11
C GLY A 88 -1.87 -3.70 -9.72
N ALA A 89 -2.47 -3.13 -8.66
CA ALA A 89 -2.13 -3.46 -7.27
C ALA A 89 -2.50 -4.89 -6.86
N ILE A 90 -3.42 -5.55 -7.57
CA ILE A 90 -3.86 -6.91 -7.27
C ILE A 90 -3.35 -7.82 -8.38
N ALA A 91 -2.53 -8.81 -8.05
CA ALA A 91 -1.98 -9.75 -9.00
C ALA A 91 -2.75 -11.09 -9.03
N ALA A 92 -2.66 -11.80 -10.15
CA ALA A 92 -3.36 -13.07 -10.36
C ALA A 92 -2.86 -14.21 -9.45
N ASP A 93 -1.66 -14.09 -8.90
CA ASP A 93 -1.04 -15.01 -7.93
C ASP A 93 -1.36 -14.65 -6.47
N GLY A 94 -2.21 -13.64 -6.24
CA GLY A 94 -2.59 -13.18 -4.90
C GLY A 94 -1.60 -12.19 -4.25
N HIS A 95 -0.52 -11.82 -4.94
CA HIS A 95 0.31 -10.71 -4.49
C HIS A 95 -0.48 -9.39 -4.52
N PHE A 96 -0.17 -8.50 -3.58
CA PHE A 96 -0.83 -7.21 -3.44
C PHE A 96 0.21 -6.11 -3.25
N ASP A 97 0.29 -5.18 -4.19
CA ASP A 97 1.09 -3.97 -4.07
C ASP A 97 0.31 -2.93 -3.25
N PHE A 98 0.67 -2.84 -1.98
CA PHE A 98 0.04 -1.90 -1.06
C PHE A 98 0.32 -0.45 -1.43
N SER A 99 1.55 -0.13 -1.84
CA SER A 99 1.93 1.24 -2.22
C SER A 99 1.11 1.72 -3.41
N ALA A 100 0.98 0.91 -4.47
CA ALA A 100 0.17 1.26 -5.63
C ALA A 100 -1.30 1.53 -5.26
N CYS A 101 -1.91 0.63 -4.47
CA CYS A 101 -3.29 0.81 -4.00
C CYS A 101 -3.42 2.06 -3.11
N TYR A 102 -2.50 2.25 -2.17
CA TYR A 102 -2.51 3.36 -1.24
C TYR A 102 -2.38 4.71 -1.96
N THR A 103 -1.39 4.85 -2.85
CA THR A 103 -1.13 6.08 -3.60
C THR A 103 -2.33 6.53 -4.43
N HIS A 104 -3.06 5.60 -5.03
CA HIS A 104 -4.19 5.93 -5.89
C HIS A 104 -5.55 5.89 -5.19
N ASN A 105 -5.92 4.76 -4.59
CA ASN A 105 -7.24 4.59 -4.01
C ASN A 105 -7.45 5.46 -2.76
N TYR A 106 -6.39 5.65 -1.97
CA TYR A 106 -6.40 6.44 -0.73
C TYR A 106 -5.81 7.85 -0.95
N ARG A 107 -5.87 8.36 -2.19
CA ARG A 107 -5.20 9.62 -2.56
C ARG A 107 -5.66 10.85 -1.76
N GLU A 108 -6.88 10.85 -1.23
CA GLU A 108 -7.40 11.93 -0.39
C GLU A 108 -7.42 11.61 1.12
N PHE A 109 -6.75 10.52 1.53
CA PHE A 109 -6.56 10.17 2.94
C PHE A 109 -5.28 10.84 3.50
N MET A 110 -4.90 10.47 4.72
CA MET A 110 -3.78 11.04 5.49
C MET A 110 -2.49 11.26 4.67
N GLY A 111 -2.03 10.26 3.92
CA GLY A 111 -0.80 10.40 3.13
C GLY A 111 -0.93 11.43 2.01
N GLY A 112 -2.04 11.43 1.28
CA GLY A 112 -2.25 12.39 0.20
C GLY A 112 -2.64 13.78 0.67
N PHE A 113 -3.26 13.90 1.86
CA PHE A 113 -3.39 15.18 2.56
C PHE A 113 -2.02 15.75 2.92
N GLY A 114 -1.12 14.92 3.46
CA GLY A 114 0.26 15.33 3.76
C GLY A 114 1.01 15.82 2.52
N ASP A 115 0.92 15.09 1.41
CA ASP A 115 1.49 15.50 0.11
C ASP A 115 0.88 16.81 -0.40
N TRP A 116 -0.45 16.95 -0.35
CA TRP A 116 -1.13 18.19 -0.73
C TRP A 116 -0.70 19.39 0.13
N ALA A 117 -0.65 19.23 1.46
CA ALA A 117 -0.21 20.27 2.37
C ALA A 117 1.26 20.63 2.15
N GLY A 118 2.11 19.65 1.87
CA GLY A 118 3.50 19.85 1.47
C GLY A 118 3.61 20.68 0.19
N GLU A 119 2.81 20.36 -0.84
CA GLU A 119 2.81 21.14 -2.07
C GLU A 119 2.30 22.58 -1.87
N VAL A 120 1.37 22.82 -0.94
CA VAL A 120 0.99 24.18 -0.52
C VAL A 120 2.17 24.89 0.13
N ALA A 121 2.82 24.27 1.11
CA ALA A 121 3.91 24.85 1.89
C ALA A 121 5.17 25.15 1.05
N GLU A 122 5.49 24.29 0.10
CA GLU A 122 6.66 24.44 -0.77
C GLU A 122 6.42 25.37 -1.96
N SER A 123 5.17 25.69 -2.28
CA SER A 123 4.83 26.55 -3.41
C SER A 123 5.10 28.02 -3.11
N ARG A 124 5.94 28.65 -3.93
CA ARG A 124 6.33 30.07 -3.77
C ARG A 124 5.26 31.07 -4.24
N SER A 125 4.26 30.61 -4.97
CA SER A 125 3.14 31.42 -5.46
C SER A 125 1.95 30.55 -5.83
N PHE A 126 0.77 31.16 -5.96
CA PHE A 126 -0.43 30.45 -6.43
C PHE A 126 -0.26 29.83 -7.82
N LYS A 127 0.46 30.50 -8.73
CA LYS A 127 0.77 29.96 -10.07
C LYS A 127 1.61 28.69 -9.97
N ASN A 128 2.62 28.68 -9.09
CA ASN A 128 3.46 27.50 -8.87
C ASN A 128 2.64 26.35 -8.26
N TYR A 129 1.80 26.63 -7.25
CA TYR A 129 0.87 25.64 -6.69
C TYR A 129 -0.05 25.04 -7.75
N ARG A 130 -0.64 25.87 -8.64
CA ARG A 130 -1.55 25.40 -9.70
C ARG A 130 -0.90 24.56 -10.79
N GLN A 131 0.42 24.65 -10.97
CA GLN A 131 1.16 23.74 -11.85
C GLN A 131 1.28 22.33 -11.25
N LYS A 132 1.20 22.22 -9.92
CA LYS A 132 1.37 20.96 -9.19
C LYS A 132 0.04 20.36 -8.72
N VAL A 133 -0.95 21.18 -8.41
CA VAL A 133 -2.28 20.77 -7.91
C VAL A 133 -3.38 21.45 -8.71
N SER A 134 -4.16 20.65 -9.42
CA SER A 134 -5.25 21.13 -10.25
C SER A 134 -6.43 21.67 -9.40
N PRO A 135 -7.36 22.43 -10.01
CA PRO A 135 -8.62 22.78 -9.36
C PRO A 135 -9.43 21.57 -8.92
N SER A 136 -9.49 20.50 -9.73
CA SER A 136 -10.22 19.27 -9.39
C SER A 136 -9.63 18.54 -8.18
N GLU A 137 -8.30 18.54 -8.05
CA GLU A 137 -7.63 17.96 -6.87
C GLU A 137 -7.87 18.76 -5.60
N SER A 138 -7.85 20.09 -5.70
CA SER A 138 -8.19 20.96 -4.56
C SER A 138 -9.63 20.71 -4.11
N ALA A 139 -10.56 20.59 -5.06
CA ALA A 139 -11.96 20.29 -4.77
C ALA A 139 -12.15 18.89 -4.18
N SER A 140 -11.45 17.90 -4.72
CA SER A 140 -11.44 16.51 -4.21
C SER A 140 -10.93 16.45 -2.77
N MET A 141 -9.83 17.14 -2.46
CA MET A 141 -9.29 17.24 -1.11
C MET A 141 -10.26 17.96 -0.16
N TRP A 142 -10.87 19.07 -0.59
CA TRP A 142 -11.89 19.76 0.20
C TRP A 142 -13.10 18.89 0.51
N GLN A 143 -13.60 18.11 -0.47
CA GLN A 143 -14.70 17.17 -0.26
C GLN A 143 -14.33 16.10 0.77
N SER A 144 -13.13 15.51 0.67
CA SER A 144 -12.62 14.53 1.62
C SER A 144 -12.58 15.08 3.05
N LEU A 145 -12.12 16.31 3.24
CA LEU A 145 -12.05 16.95 4.55
C LEU A 145 -13.43 17.31 5.13
N SER A 146 -14.41 17.57 4.25
CA SER A 146 -15.74 18.04 4.65
C SER A 146 -16.74 16.90 4.93
N PHE A 147 -16.67 15.81 4.16
CA PHE A 147 -17.62 14.69 4.23
C PHE A 147 -16.99 13.37 4.68
N GLY A 148 -15.70 13.39 5.03
CA GLY A 148 -14.90 12.21 5.36
C GLY A 148 -14.15 11.65 4.15
N ALA A 149 -13.07 10.92 4.44
CA ALA A 149 -12.19 10.40 3.41
C ALA A 149 -12.92 9.37 2.52
N ASN A 150 -12.85 9.60 1.21
CA ASN A 150 -13.49 8.78 0.19
C ASN A 150 -12.46 8.12 -0.73
N TYR A 151 -12.80 6.94 -1.22
CA TYR A 151 -11.96 6.13 -2.09
C TYR A 151 -12.03 6.62 -3.54
N LYS A 152 -10.87 6.80 -4.21
CA LYS A 152 -10.86 7.10 -5.65
C LYS A 152 -11.28 5.91 -6.51
N ALA A 153 -10.94 4.70 -6.08
CA ALA A 153 -11.06 3.49 -6.89
C ALA A 153 -11.57 2.30 -6.07
N ALA A 154 -12.89 2.11 -6.04
CA ALA A 154 -13.54 0.94 -5.45
C ALA A 154 -13.69 -0.23 -6.45
N TYR A 155 -12.90 -0.27 -7.53
CA TYR A 155 -13.17 -1.12 -8.70
C TYR A 155 -13.17 -2.60 -8.37
N CYS A 156 -12.23 -3.03 -7.52
CA CYS A 156 -12.15 -4.42 -7.08
C CYS A 156 -13.40 -4.91 -6.33
N MET A 157 -14.09 -4.02 -5.61
CA MET A 157 -15.37 -4.34 -4.96
C MET A 157 -16.50 -4.29 -5.98
N ALA A 158 -16.53 -3.26 -6.83
CA ALA A 158 -17.58 -3.08 -7.83
C ALA A 158 -17.71 -4.26 -8.82
N VAL A 159 -16.57 -4.85 -9.21
CA VAL A 159 -16.55 -5.97 -10.16
C VAL A 159 -16.62 -7.34 -9.49
N CYS A 160 -16.71 -7.42 -8.16
CA CYS A 160 -16.73 -8.69 -7.44
C CYS A 160 -18.09 -9.36 -7.59
N PRO A 161 -18.19 -10.54 -8.26
CA PRO A 161 -19.47 -11.21 -8.46
C PRO A 161 -19.80 -12.18 -7.32
N ALA A 162 -19.08 -12.11 -6.19
CA ALA A 162 -19.36 -12.96 -5.04
C ALA A 162 -20.54 -12.40 -4.23
N GLY A 163 -21.36 -13.29 -3.65
CA GLY A 163 -22.61 -12.96 -2.96
C GLY A 163 -23.83 -13.42 -3.74
N GLU A 164 -24.89 -13.78 -3.03
CA GLU A 164 -26.13 -14.38 -3.58
C GLU A 164 -26.78 -13.50 -4.65
N ASP A 165 -26.79 -12.18 -4.46
CA ASP A 165 -27.47 -11.23 -5.35
C ASP A 165 -26.73 -10.99 -6.67
N VAL A 166 -25.40 -11.15 -6.69
CA VAL A 166 -24.56 -10.83 -7.85
C VAL A 166 -24.02 -12.07 -8.59
N ILE A 167 -23.89 -13.21 -7.89
CA ILE A 167 -23.33 -14.44 -8.48
C ILE A 167 -24.23 -15.02 -9.56
N GLY A 168 -25.56 -15.02 -9.35
CA GLY A 168 -26.53 -15.55 -10.31
C GLY A 168 -26.47 -14.85 -11.67
N PRO A 169 -26.63 -13.51 -11.72
CA PRO A 169 -26.46 -12.73 -12.95
C PRO A 169 -25.11 -12.97 -13.64
N PHE A 170 -24.01 -12.98 -12.87
CA PHE A 170 -22.68 -13.24 -13.42
C PHE A 170 -22.56 -14.61 -14.07
N LEU A 171 -23.08 -15.67 -13.42
CA LEU A 171 -23.02 -17.03 -13.95
C LEU A 171 -23.89 -17.21 -15.20
N ARG A 172 -25.03 -16.51 -15.29
CA ARG A 172 -25.92 -16.56 -16.46
C ARG A 172 -25.31 -15.90 -17.70
N ASN A 173 -24.63 -14.76 -17.53
CA ASN A 173 -24.03 -14.04 -18.65
C ASN A 173 -22.70 -13.36 -18.25
N ARG A 174 -21.62 -14.14 -18.27
CA ARG A 174 -20.28 -13.64 -17.93
C ARG A 174 -19.79 -12.56 -18.90
N VAL A 175 -20.10 -12.70 -20.19
CA VAL A 175 -19.68 -11.75 -21.22
C VAL A 175 -20.39 -10.42 -21.01
N GLY A 176 -21.72 -10.44 -20.82
CA GLY A 176 -22.50 -9.25 -20.49
C GLY A 176 -22.02 -8.58 -19.21
N PHE A 177 -21.77 -9.34 -18.14
CA PHE A 177 -21.23 -8.78 -16.90
C PHE A 177 -19.91 -8.02 -17.11
N VAL A 178 -18.99 -8.57 -17.93
CA VAL A 178 -17.74 -7.88 -18.26
C VAL A 178 -18.02 -6.58 -19.03
N GLN A 179 -18.93 -6.59 -20.00
CA GLN A 179 -19.26 -5.40 -20.79
C GLN A 179 -19.99 -4.32 -19.98
N GLU A 180 -20.85 -4.72 -19.04
CA GLU A 180 -21.71 -3.81 -18.30
C GLU A 180 -21.08 -3.30 -17.00
N VAL A 181 -20.22 -4.10 -16.36
CA VAL A 181 -19.66 -3.78 -15.04
C VAL A 181 -18.17 -3.46 -15.11
N VAL A 182 -17.39 -4.27 -15.84
CA VAL A 182 -15.93 -4.16 -15.84
C VAL A 182 -15.44 -3.10 -16.83
N LYS A 183 -15.94 -3.16 -18.07
CA LYS A 183 -15.52 -2.27 -19.16
C LYS A 183 -15.72 -0.79 -18.86
N PRO A 184 -16.86 -0.34 -18.30
CA PRO A 184 -17.04 1.07 -17.98
C PRO A 184 -15.98 1.61 -17.01
N LEU A 185 -15.49 0.79 -16.07
CA LEU A 185 -14.42 1.19 -15.15
C LEU A 185 -13.05 1.25 -15.86
N GLN A 186 -12.78 0.30 -16.76
CA GLN A 186 -11.55 0.30 -17.57
C GLN A 186 -11.49 1.50 -18.53
N ASP A 187 -12.63 1.84 -19.13
CA ASP A 187 -12.73 2.84 -20.20
C ASP A 187 -12.98 4.25 -19.66
N LYS A 188 -13.31 4.39 -18.36
CA LYS A 188 -13.48 5.68 -17.68
C LYS A 188 -12.27 6.60 -17.88
N ASP A 189 -12.53 7.83 -18.31
CA ASP A 189 -11.54 8.91 -18.33
C ASP A 189 -11.31 9.43 -16.91
N GLU A 190 -10.09 9.28 -16.42
CA GLU A 190 -9.71 9.69 -15.08
C GLU A 190 -8.20 9.84 -14.92
N THR A 191 -7.79 10.61 -13.91
CA THR A 191 -6.40 10.72 -13.50
C THR A 191 -6.01 9.55 -12.59
N ILE A 192 -4.98 8.80 -12.99
CA ILE A 192 -4.36 7.74 -12.19
C ILE A 192 -3.09 8.26 -11.54
N TYR A 193 -2.97 8.02 -10.25
CA TYR A 193 -1.89 8.54 -9.41
C TYR A 193 -0.86 7.44 -9.16
N VAL A 194 0.40 7.70 -9.51
CA VAL A 194 1.48 6.72 -9.40
C VAL A 194 2.73 7.35 -8.82
N VAL A 195 3.57 6.55 -8.18
CA VAL A 195 4.92 6.96 -7.79
C VAL A 195 5.84 6.79 -9.02
N PRO A 196 6.70 7.77 -9.35
CA PRO A 196 7.64 7.65 -10.46
C PRO A 196 8.53 6.40 -10.33
N GLY A 197 8.68 5.63 -11.41
CA GLY A 197 9.49 4.41 -11.44
C GLY A 197 8.86 3.20 -10.75
N SER A 198 7.59 3.28 -10.36
CA SER A 198 6.84 2.15 -9.78
C SER A 198 6.34 1.16 -10.84
N ASP A 199 6.02 -0.05 -10.40
CA ASP A 199 5.32 -1.06 -11.19
C ASP A 199 3.95 -0.54 -11.64
N ALA A 200 3.28 0.26 -10.80
CA ALA A 200 2.00 0.90 -11.13
C ALA A 200 2.10 1.85 -12.32
N GLU A 201 3.16 2.66 -12.39
CA GLU A 201 3.39 3.56 -13.53
C GLU A 201 3.51 2.78 -14.84
N THR A 202 4.31 1.71 -14.83
CA THR A 202 4.49 0.82 -15.99
C THR A 202 3.17 0.13 -16.37
N HIS A 203 2.43 -0.35 -15.36
CA HIS A 203 1.15 -1.03 -15.55
C HIS A 203 0.13 -0.14 -16.25
N VAL A 204 -0.06 1.10 -15.77
CA VAL A 204 -1.05 2.04 -16.34
C VAL A 204 -0.69 2.35 -17.79
N ALA A 205 0.57 2.67 -18.07
CA ALA A 205 1.03 2.98 -19.41
C ALA A 205 0.79 1.83 -20.41
N GLN A 206 0.97 0.58 -19.96
CA GLN A 206 0.75 -0.61 -20.81
C GLN A 206 -0.72 -0.97 -20.95
N ARG A 207 -1.50 -0.91 -19.86
CA ARG A 207 -2.85 -1.49 -19.82
C ARG A 207 -3.97 -0.50 -20.07
N PHE A 208 -3.76 0.76 -19.70
CA PHE A 208 -4.73 1.86 -19.78
C PHE A 208 -4.07 3.13 -20.35
N PRO A 209 -3.50 3.09 -21.57
CA PRO A 209 -2.74 4.20 -22.15
C PRO A 209 -3.58 5.47 -22.37
N HIS A 210 -4.91 5.35 -22.40
CA HIS A 210 -5.84 6.46 -22.52
C HIS A 210 -6.08 7.20 -21.20
N LYS A 211 -5.76 6.60 -20.05
CA LYS A 211 -5.95 7.25 -18.75
C LYS A 211 -4.81 8.23 -18.48
N GLN A 212 -5.13 9.39 -17.93
CA GLN A 212 -4.13 10.40 -17.61
C GLN A 212 -3.29 9.94 -16.41
N VAL A 213 -1.99 9.77 -16.59
CA VAL A 213 -1.08 9.47 -15.47
C VAL A 213 -0.62 10.78 -14.82
N LYS A 214 -0.71 10.83 -13.49
CA LYS A 214 -0.10 11.87 -12.67
C LYS A 214 0.89 11.25 -11.68
N GLN A 215 2.14 11.65 -11.82
CA GLN A 215 3.20 11.32 -10.89
C GLN A 215 3.03 12.12 -9.59
N VAL A 216 3.14 11.44 -8.46
CA VAL A 216 3.09 12.02 -7.11
C VAL A 216 4.18 11.44 -6.24
N ARG A 217 4.49 12.12 -5.13
CA ARG A 217 5.43 11.60 -4.14
C ARG A 217 4.87 10.34 -3.51
N ASN A 218 5.76 9.51 -3.01
CA ASN A 218 5.32 8.44 -2.12
C ASN A 218 4.70 9.05 -0.86
N THR A 219 3.43 8.72 -0.61
CA THR A 219 2.63 9.26 0.48
C THR A 219 2.69 8.43 1.75
N LEU A 220 3.41 7.30 1.71
CA LEU A 220 3.73 6.53 2.91
C LEU A 220 4.80 7.28 3.69
N VAL A 221 4.45 7.65 4.93
CA VAL A 221 5.29 8.53 5.75
C VAL A 221 6.63 7.85 6.05
N PRO A 222 7.75 8.61 5.95
CA PRO A 222 9.07 8.08 6.25
C PRO A 222 9.13 7.47 7.66
N PRO A 223 9.84 6.35 7.82
CA PRO A 223 10.00 5.74 9.12
C PRO A 223 10.76 6.66 10.07
N ARG A 224 10.37 6.65 11.35
CA ARG A 224 11.06 7.38 12.43
C ARG A 224 11.95 6.48 13.30
N THR A 225 11.90 5.18 13.08
CA THR A 225 12.71 4.17 13.77
C THR A 225 13.24 3.17 12.76
N VAL A 226 14.32 2.48 13.11
CA VAL A 226 14.90 1.41 12.25
C VAL A 226 13.92 0.26 12.10
N GLU A 227 13.21 -0.09 13.17
CA GLU A 227 12.16 -1.11 13.11
C GLU A 227 11.04 -0.71 12.15
N GLY A 228 10.56 0.55 12.22
CA GLY A 228 9.54 1.06 11.32
C GLY A 228 10.01 1.06 9.85
N PHE A 229 11.29 1.33 9.60
CA PHE A 229 11.88 1.20 8.27
C PHE A 229 11.77 -0.24 7.77
N LEU A 230 12.29 -1.21 8.54
CA LEU A 230 12.30 -2.61 8.14
C LEU A 230 10.89 -3.19 7.95
N GLN A 231 9.96 -2.85 8.85
CA GLN A 231 8.55 -3.27 8.75
C GLN A 231 7.81 -2.60 7.59
N GLY A 232 8.20 -1.38 7.20
CA GLY A 232 7.60 -0.63 6.10
C GLY A 232 8.07 -1.10 4.71
N MET A 233 9.28 -1.66 4.60
CA MET A 233 9.85 -2.06 3.31
C MET A 233 8.94 -2.99 2.47
N PRO A 234 8.31 -4.04 3.01
CA PRO A 234 7.39 -4.88 2.23
C PRO A 234 6.20 -4.13 1.63
N LEU A 235 5.79 -3.00 2.24
CA LEU A 235 4.68 -2.18 1.74
C LEU A 235 5.08 -1.35 0.51
N LEU A 236 6.38 -1.12 0.32
CA LEU A 236 6.97 -0.28 -0.72
C LEU A 236 7.60 -1.07 -1.86
N PHE A 237 7.88 -2.34 -1.62
CA PHE A 237 8.64 -3.19 -2.52
C PHE A 237 7.98 -3.36 -3.90
N GLN A 238 8.71 -2.99 -4.95
CA GLN A 238 8.28 -3.11 -6.33
C GLN A 238 8.84 -4.40 -6.94
N ARG A 239 8.03 -5.45 -6.93
CA ARG A 239 8.49 -6.80 -7.24
C ARG A 239 8.94 -7.00 -8.69
N ASN A 240 8.36 -6.27 -9.65
CA ASN A 240 8.77 -6.40 -11.04
C ASN A 240 10.05 -5.61 -11.32
N GLN A 241 10.32 -4.55 -10.55
CA GLN A 241 11.65 -3.91 -10.57
C GLN A 241 12.76 -4.82 -10.03
N ALA A 242 12.42 -5.79 -9.18
CA ALA A 242 13.32 -6.82 -8.66
C ALA A 242 13.49 -8.04 -9.59
N GLU A 243 12.96 -8.00 -10.81
CA GLU A 243 13.11 -9.09 -11.77
C GLU A 243 14.58 -9.37 -12.11
N GLY A 244 14.99 -10.63 -11.96
CA GLY A 244 16.38 -11.06 -12.18
C GLY A 244 17.37 -10.63 -11.09
N LEU A 245 16.92 -9.98 -10.03
CA LEU A 245 17.75 -9.64 -8.88
C LEU A 245 17.87 -10.84 -7.94
N ASP A 246 19.10 -11.28 -7.68
CA ASP A 246 19.46 -12.20 -6.61
C ASP A 246 20.56 -11.53 -5.77
N ALA A 247 20.16 -10.93 -4.65
CA ALA A 247 21.06 -10.16 -3.82
C ALA A 247 20.73 -10.22 -2.33
N VAL A 248 21.78 -10.29 -1.53
CA VAL A 248 21.78 -10.20 -0.07
C VAL A 248 22.40 -8.87 0.35
N TYR A 249 21.66 -8.12 1.14
CA TYR A 249 22.04 -6.82 1.68
C TYR A 249 22.15 -6.92 3.20
N HIS A 250 23.30 -6.54 3.75
CA HIS A 250 23.51 -6.47 5.18
C HIS A 250 23.41 -5.02 5.64
N PHE A 251 22.50 -4.75 6.56
CA PHE A 251 22.35 -3.45 7.20
C PHE A 251 22.84 -3.55 8.64
N THR A 252 23.72 -2.63 9.02
CA THR A 252 24.18 -2.44 10.40
C THR A 252 23.89 -1.00 10.80
N PHE A 253 22.90 -0.83 11.65
CA PHE A 253 22.56 0.46 12.23
C PHE A 253 23.32 0.67 13.54
N THR A 254 23.87 1.87 13.69
CA THR A 254 24.63 2.32 14.87
C THR A 254 24.08 3.65 15.38
N GLY A 255 24.52 4.11 16.55
CA GLY A 255 24.08 5.39 17.09
C GLY A 255 22.90 5.24 18.04
N ALA A 256 21.83 6.02 17.82
CA ALA A 256 20.67 6.05 18.71
C ALA A 256 19.91 4.70 18.75
N GLU A 257 19.81 4.02 17.61
CA GLU A 257 19.30 2.66 17.51
C GLU A 257 20.39 1.73 16.97
N SER A 258 20.64 0.63 17.67
CA SER A 258 21.53 -0.43 17.17
C SER A 258 20.71 -1.62 16.71
N HIS A 259 20.82 -1.96 15.43
CA HIS A 259 20.13 -3.10 14.85
C HIS A 259 20.92 -3.66 13.69
N GLN A 260 20.83 -4.97 13.49
CA GLN A 260 21.38 -5.64 12.33
C GLN A 260 20.28 -6.36 11.59
N ALA A 261 20.25 -6.21 10.27
CA ALA A 261 19.28 -6.86 9.42
C ALA A 261 19.90 -7.38 8.14
N THR A 262 19.41 -8.51 7.69
CA THR A 262 19.69 -9.09 6.38
C THR A 262 18.45 -8.95 5.52
N ILE A 263 18.61 -8.27 4.40
CA ILE A 263 17.55 -8.09 3.41
C ILE A 263 17.95 -8.91 2.19
N THR A 264 17.13 -9.89 1.84
CA THR A 264 17.33 -10.73 0.67
C THR A 264 16.26 -10.43 -0.36
N ILE A 265 16.67 -10.16 -1.59
CA ILE A 265 15.78 -10.01 -2.74
C ILE A 265 16.13 -11.11 -3.74
N ARG A 266 15.17 -11.98 -4.01
CA ARG A 266 15.29 -13.10 -4.96
C ARG A 266 13.91 -13.48 -5.49
N ASP A 267 13.83 -13.86 -6.77
CA ASP A 267 12.59 -14.34 -7.40
C ASP A 267 11.39 -13.41 -7.20
N LYS A 268 11.62 -12.10 -7.29
CA LYS A 268 10.60 -11.05 -7.05
C LYS A 268 10.01 -11.08 -5.63
N GLN A 269 10.74 -11.63 -4.65
CA GLN A 269 10.36 -11.66 -3.23
C GLN A 269 11.37 -10.89 -2.39
N LEU A 270 10.87 -10.27 -1.32
CA LEU A 270 11.65 -9.58 -0.31
C LEU A 270 11.57 -10.37 1.01
N ASN A 271 12.71 -10.73 1.57
CA ASN A 271 12.81 -11.33 2.90
C ASN A 271 13.70 -10.46 3.80
N ILE A 272 13.25 -10.22 5.02
CA ILE A 272 13.96 -9.42 6.02
C ILE A 272 14.15 -10.29 7.26
N GLN A 273 15.40 -10.42 7.68
CA GLN A 273 15.78 -11.22 8.85
C GLN A 273 16.63 -10.37 9.79
N THR A 274 16.43 -10.55 11.10
CA THR A 274 17.31 -9.93 12.10
C THR A 274 18.68 -10.63 12.11
N GLY A 275 19.73 -9.84 12.29
CA GLY A 275 21.12 -10.30 12.25
C GLY A 275 21.72 -10.29 10.84
N LEU A 276 23.01 -10.63 10.77
CA LEU A 276 23.78 -10.70 9.52
C LEU A 276 23.93 -12.16 9.11
N VAL A 277 23.13 -12.58 8.14
CA VAL A 277 23.02 -13.99 7.69
C VAL A 277 23.57 -14.11 6.27
N GLY A 278 24.41 -15.13 6.05
CA GLY A 278 24.99 -15.41 4.74
C GLY A 278 26.05 -14.40 4.27
N LYS A 279 26.39 -14.45 2.98
CA LYS A 279 27.37 -13.57 2.35
C LYS A 279 26.65 -12.41 1.64
N PRO A 280 26.92 -11.15 2.00
CA PRO A 280 26.27 -10.01 1.37
C PRO A 280 26.91 -9.66 0.03
N ASN A 281 26.08 -9.23 -0.92
CA ASN A 281 26.50 -8.51 -2.12
C ASN A 281 26.87 -7.06 -1.78
N LEU A 282 26.20 -6.49 -0.77
CA LEU A 282 26.43 -5.15 -0.28
C LEU A 282 26.21 -5.09 1.25
N GLN A 283 27.19 -4.52 1.96
CA GLN A 283 27.09 -4.17 3.37
C GLN A 283 26.92 -2.65 3.50
N ILE A 284 25.95 -2.26 4.31
CA ILE A 284 25.57 -0.88 4.60
C ILE A 284 25.70 -0.72 6.11
N THR A 285 26.62 0.15 6.54
CA THR A 285 26.72 0.56 7.94
C THR A 285 26.29 2.01 8.03
N ALA A 286 25.29 2.32 8.83
CA ALA A 286 24.75 3.67 8.93
C ALA A 286 24.46 4.07 10.37
N ASP A 287 24.73 5.32 10.73
CA ASP A 287 24.08 5.95 11.88
C ASP A 287 22.56 5.96 11.67
N SER A 288 21.80 5.53 12.67
CA SER A 288 20.35 5.33 12.56
C SER A 288 19.63 6.64 12.24
N ASN A 289 20.01 7.75 12.87
CA ASN A 289 19.36 9.04 12.66
C ASN A 289 19.68 9.58 11.26
N THR A 290 20.95 9.53 10.86
CA THR A 290 21.36 9.90 9.49
C THR A 290 20.63 9.07 8.43
N TRP A 291 20.47 7.76 8.64
CA TRP A 291 19.75 6.91 7.69
C TRP A 291 18.27 7.31 7.58
N LEU A 292 17.60 7.53 8.72
CA LEU A 292 16.18 7.89 8.74
C LEU A 292 15.95 9.29 8.15
N SER A 293 16.81 10.27 8.43
CA SER A 293 16.77 11.60 7.81
C SER A 293 17.06 11.57 6.32
N PHE A 294 17.94 10.67 5.85
CA PHE A 294 18.12 10.44 4.42
C PHE A 294 16.83 9.92 3.76
N LEU A 295 16.15 8.94 4.37
CA LEU A 295 14.86 8.44 3.87
C LEU A 295 13.76 9.52 3.89
N ALA A 296 13.80 10.42 4.87
CA ALA A 296 12.91 11.57 4.95
C ALA A 296 13.26 12.71 3.97
N LYS A 297 14.31 12.55 3.14
CA LYS A 297 14.85 13.57 2.22
C LYS A 297 15.35 14.84 2.93
N GLU A 298 15.64 14.76 4.23
CA GLU A 298 16.20 15.85 5.04
C GLU A 298 17.72 15.89 4.98
N GLU A 299 18.36 14.74 4.75
CA GLU A 299 19.80 14.63 4.53
C GLU A 299 20.15 14.08 3.14
N ASN A 300 21.27 14.54 2.60
CA ASN A 300 21.79 14.09 1.32
C ASN A 300 22.80 12.95 1.51
N LEU A 301 22.61 11.85 0.79
CA LEU A 301 23.45 10.65 0.85
C LEU A 301 24.94 10.94 0.63
N VAL A 302 25.29 11.85 -0.29
CA VAL A 302 26.69 12.18 -0.60
C VAL A 302 27.37 12.80 0.61
N TRP A 303 26.69 13.73 1.30
CA TRP A 303 27.23 14.35 2.51
C TRP A 303 27.34 13.34 3.67
N ALA A 304 26.36 12.45 3.82
CA ALA A 304 26.39 11.39 4.83
C ALA A 304 27.55 10.39 4.60
N LEU A 305 27.85 10.05 3.34
CA LEU A 305 29.01 9.23 2.96
C LEU A 305 30.33 9.96 3.25
N LEU A 306 30.44 11.25 2.91
CA LEU A 306 31.64 12.06 3.16
C LEU A 306 31.94 12.19 4.67
N ARG A 307 30.90 12.38 5.49
CA ARG A 307 31.01 12.41 6.96
C ARG A 307 31.25 11.02 7.59
N ARG A 308 31.29 9.96 6.77
CA ARG A 308 31.45 8.55 7.20
C ARG A 308 30.37 8.06 8.17
N GLN A 309 29.21 8.73 8.18
CA GLN A 309 28.02 8.34 8.94
C GLN A 309 27.25 7.24 8.21
N ILE A 310 27.37 7.17 6.88
CA ILE A 310 26.99 6.01 6.07
C ILE A 310 28.26 5.45 5.44
N ARG A 311 28.41 4.12 5.45
CA ARG A 311 29.53 3.39 4.84
C ARG A 311 28.98 2.24 4.04
N LEU A 312 29.48 2.11 2.82
CA LEU A 312 29.10 1.06 1.89
C LEU A 312 30.33 0.18 1.62
N ARG A 313 30.17 -1.15 1.71
CA ARG A 313 31.19 -2.13 1.32
C ARG A 313 30.57 -3.16 0.39
N GLY A 314 31.12 -3.31 -0.81
CA GLY A 314 30.61 -4.23 -1.82
C GLY A 314 30.42 -3.53 -3.16
N ASN A 315 29.61 -4.15 -4.04
CA ASN A 315 29.38 -3.61 -5.37
C ASN A 315 28.37 -2.47 -5.34
N TRP A 316 28.78 -1.27 -5.75
CA TRP A 316 27.91 -0.09 -5.81
C TRP A 316 26.69 -0.29 -6.74
N ARG A 317 26.80 -1.13 -7.78
CA ARG A 317 25.67 -1.45 -8.67
C ARG A 317 24.53 -2.15 -7.91
N SER A 318 24.85 -2.90 -6.85
CA SER A 318 23.85 -3.53 -6.00
C SER A 318 23.01 -2.52 -5.23
N LEU A 319 23.57 -1.34 -4.90
CA LEU A 319 22.81 -0.26 -4.27
C LEU A 319 21.78 0.34 -5.23
N LEU A 320 22.16 0.55 -6.50
CA LEU A 320 21.22 1.03 -7.53
C LEU A 320 20.10 0.03 -7.79
N ALA A 321 20.44 -1.27 -7.86
CA ALA A 321 19.45 -2.32 -8.01
C ALA A 321 18.47 -2.35 -6.81
N PHE A 322 18.99 -2.14 -5.59
CA PHE A 322 18.18 -2.00 -4.39
C PHE A 322 17.25 -0.79 -4.47
N SER A 323 17.78 0.41 -4.77
CA SER A 323 16.97 1.63 -4.82
C SER A 323 15.86 1.56 -5.88
N LYS A 324 16.10 0.87 -6.99
CA LYS A 324 15.09 0.66 -8.04
C LYS A 324 13.88 -0.14 -7.53
N CYS A 325 14.06 -1.00 -6.53
CA CYS A 325 12.97 -1.76 -5.92
C CYS A 325 12.12 -0.93 -4.94
N PHE A 326 12.55 0.28 -4.58
CA PHE A 326 11.89 1.15 -3.60
C PHE A 326 11.84 2.61 -4.10
N PRO A 327 11.08 2.91 -5.16
CA PRO A 327 10.92 4.28 -5.66
C PRO A 327 10.22 5.18 -4.63
N SER A 328 10.61 6.46 -4.58
CA SER A 328 10.17 7.42 -3.54
C SER A 328 9.98 8.85 -4.03
#